data_AF-A0A1M6UNS9-F1
#
_entry.id   AF-A0A1M6UNS9-F1
#
_cell.length_a   1.000
_cell.length_b   1.000
_cell.length_c   1.000
_cell.angle_alpha   90.00
_cell.angle_beta   90.00
_cell.angle_gamma   90.00
#
_symmetry.space_group_name_H-M   'P 1'
#
loop_
_entity.id
_entity.type
_entity.pdbx_description
1 polymer ?
#
loop_
_entity_poly.entity_id
_entity_poly.type
_entity_poly.pdbx_seq_one_letter_code
_entity_poly.pdbx_strand_id
1 'polypeptide(L)'
;MRFTSSSTLGALVSQPTTEATAILVAQLSVGLTIEQAAAAPKLFQLSRQYGEDEIRKLLAVILRAFVDSVRVPDKPTVADILDLADTLLLTYSHDSLRDIVLALKQARTTGTIFYQALDPATIYGLLKTYFEKKAQYLEQQHLDQKARSTAAENSALTQLQQAAPQLAAGIGRQLPPDHPNLDHLRQRLTLIKQKAKRGLLTDEQAQQLRDETQAAARRDPRPDWQPSPEAQKLINARHRAEDRRLAEKYRPNSAA
;
A
#
# COMPACT_ATOMS: atom_id res chain seq x y z
N MET A 1 -8.16 -18.88 42.38
CA MET A 1 -9.54 -19.42 42.39
C MET A 1 -9.70 -20.24 41.12
N ARG A 2 -10.11 -21.51 41.26
CA ARG A 2 -10.21 -22.48 40.17
C ARG A 2 -11.41 -22.11 39.28
N PHE A 3 -11.16 -21.88 38.00
CA PHE A 3 -12.19 -21.54 37.03
C PHE A 3 -13.14 -22.72 36.83
N THR A 4 -14.42 -22.45 37.01
CA THR A 4 -15.53 -23.38 36.81
C THR A 4 -15.67 -23.73 35.32
N SER A 5 -15.10 -24.89 34.96
CA SER A 5 -15.74 -26.02 34.28
C SER A 5 -16.91 -25.72 33.31
N SER A 6 -16.73 -26.07 32.03
CA SER A 6 -17.63 -26.69 31.02
C SER A 6 -19.18 -26.65 31.16
N SER A 7 -19.77 -26.60 32.36
CA SER A 7 -21.22 -26.63 32.60
C SER A 7 -21.99 -25.37 32.17
N THR A 8 -21.31 -24.26 31.88
CA THR A 8 -21.97 -23.00 31.49
C THR A 8 -22.31 -22.93 30.01
N LEU A 9 -21.55 -23.63 29.15
CA LEU A 9 -21.66 -23.48 27.69
C LEU A 9 -22.90 -24.21 27.14
N GLY A 10 -23.12 -25.45 27.60
CA GLY A 10 -24.35 -26.18 27.30
C GLY A 10 -25.61 -25.49 27.81
N ALA A 11 -25.55 -24.83 28.98
CA ALA A 11 -26.67 -24.06 29.53
C ALA A 11 -26.99 -22.81 28.67
N LEU A 12 -25.96 -22.11 28.18
CA LEU A 12 -26.12 -20.93 27.32
C LEU A 12 -26.73 -21.25 25.95
N VAL A 13 -26.47 -22.44 25.40
CA VAL A 13 -26.92 -22.85 24.06
C VAL A 13 -28.25 -23.63 24.11
N SER A 14 -28.53 -24.32 25.22
CA SER A 14 -29.77 -25.08 25.40
C SER A 14 -30.99 -24.20 25.68
N GLN A 15 -30.80 -23.03 26.27
CA GLN A 15 -31.86 -22.06 26.45
C GLN A 15 -32.12 -21.29 25.15
N PRO A 16 -33.38 -20.97 24.80
CA PRO A 16 -33.67 -20.06 23.71
C PRO A 16 -32.94 -18.74 23.98
N THR A 17 -32.40 -18.12 22.92
CA THR A 17 -31.65 -16.88 23.08
C THR A 17 -32.51 -15.83 23.77
N THR A 18 -32.01 -15.26 24.86
CA THR A 18 -32.72 -14.19 25.58
C THR A 18 -32.87 -12.99 24.67
N GLU A 19 -33.94 -12.21 24.86
CA GLU A 19 -34.20 -11.01 24.06
C GLU A 19 -32.98 -10.07 24.01
N ALA A 20 -32.26 -9.94 25.12
CA ALA A 20 -31.00 -9.19 25.20
C ALA A 20 -29.91 -9.69 24.24
N THR A 21 -29.71 -11.02 24.14
CA THR A 21 -28.72 -11.60 23.21
C THR A 21 -29.13 -11.46 21.76
N ALA A 22 -30.42 -11.61 21.44
CA ALA A 22 -30.94 -11.38 20.10
C ALA A 22 -30.78 -9.91 19.68
N ILE A 23 -31.03 -8.96 20.59
CA ILE A 23 -30.79 -7.53 20.37
C ILE A 23 -29.31 -7.25 20.13
N LEU A 24 -28.41 -7.87 20.90
CA LEU A 24 -26.97 -7.67 20.76
C LEU A 24 -26.48 -8.18 19.40
N VAL A 25 -26.89 -9.39 18.97
CA VAL A 25 -26.57 -9.90 17.63
C VAL A 25 -27.17 -9.01 16.54
N ALA A 26 -28.40 -8.50 16.72
CA ALA A 26 -29.00 -7.57 15.80
C ALA A 26 -28.21 -6.25 15.70
N GLN A 27 -27.76 -5.68 16.81
CA GLN A 27 -26.91 -4.48 16.85
C GLN A 27 -25.58 -4.70 16.13
N LEU A 28 -24.92 -5.86 16.34
CA LEU A 28 -23.71 -6.25 15.60
C LEU A 28 -23.96 -6.37 14.08
N SER A 29 -25.20 -6.60 13.68
CA SER A 29 -25.60 -6.79 12.28
C SER A 29 -25.97 -5.48 11.57
N VAL A 30 -26.24 -4.39 12.30
CA VAL A 30 -26.68 -3.11 11.70
C VAL A 30 -25.52 -2.46 10.94
N GLY A 31 -25.78 -2.06 9.69
CA GLY A 31 -24.79 -1.38 8.84
C GLY A 31 -23.59 -2.24 8.42
N LEU A 32 -23.57 -3.52 8.77
CA LEU A 32 -22.42 -4.40 8.55
C LEU A 32 -22.18 -4.69 7.06
N THR A 33 -21.00 -4.33 6.56
CA THR A 33 -20.53 -4.57 5.18
C THR A 33 -19.31 -5.48 5.14
N ILE A 34 -18.96 -5.99 3.94
CA ILE A 34 -17.77 -6.82 3.73
C ILE A 34 -16.50 -6.05 4.13
N GLU A 35 -16.42 -4.75 3.83
CA GLU A 35 -15.29 -3.89 4.22
C GLU A 35 -15.14 -3.79 5.74
N GLN A 36 -16.25 -3.53 6.45
CA GLN A 36 -16.24 -3.42 7.91
C GLN A 36 -15.91 -4.74 8.60
N ALA A 37 -16.32 -5.87 8.01
CA ALA A 37 -15.95 -7.20 8.49
C ALA A 37 -14.47 -7.51 8.19
N ALA A 38 -13.96 -7.12 7.02
CA ALA A 38 -12.56 -7.31 6.65
C ALA A 38 -11.60 -6.55 7.60
N ALA A 39 -11.98 -5.34 8.04
CA ALA A 39 -11.20 -4.52 8.98
C ALA A 39 -11.35 -4.94 10.45
N ALA A 40 -12.28 -5.84 10.78
CA ALA A 40 -12.52 -6.24 12.16
C ALA A 40 -11.44 -7.20 12.70
N PRO A 41 -11.25 -7.24 14.04
CA PRO A 41 -10.31 -8.16 14.68
C PRO A 41 -10.60 -9.62 14.31
N LYS A 42 -9.54 -10.39 14.03
CA LYS A 42 -9.65 -11.79 13.64
C LYS A 42 -9.88 -12.68 14.84
N LEU A 43 -10.49 -13.84 14.64
CA LEU A 43 -10.77 -14.78 15.73
C LEU A 43 -9.50 -15.16 16.49
N PHE A 44 -8.37 -15.42 15.83
CA PHE A 44 -7.11 -15.72 16.53
C PHE A 44 -6.61 -14.57 17.42
N GLN A 45 -6.85 -13.31 17.02
CA GLN A 45 -6.47 -12.13 17.80
C GLN A 45 -7.36 -12.00 19.04
N LEU A 46 -8.66 -12.24 18.86
CA LEU A 46 -9.64 -12.23 19.95
C LEU A 46 -9.39 -13.38 20.93
N SER A 47 -9.08 -14.59 20.44
CA SER A 47 -8.73 -15.75 21.27
C SER A 47 -7.49 -15.48 22.13
N ARG A 48 -6.50 -14.75 21.59
CA ARG A 48 -5.32 -14.35 22.38
C ARG A 48 -5.65 -13.33 23.47
N GLN A 49 -6.62 -12.44 23.23
CA GLN A 49 -6.98 -11.36 24.16
C GLN A 49 -7.94 -11.81 25.26
N TYR A 50 -8.93 -12.64 24.93
CA TYR A 50 -10.03 -13.01 25.82
C TYR A 50 -10.05 -14.50 26.22
N GLY A 51 -9.25 -15.32 25.56
CA GLY A 51 -9.24 -16.77 25.73
C GLY A 51 -10.13 -17.48 24.72
N GLU A 52 -9.69 -18.66 24.28
CA GLU A 52 -10.37 -19.46 23.26
C GLU A 52 -11.79 -19.89 23.70
N ASP A 53 -11.94 -20.28 24.97
CA ASP A 53 -13.22 -20.71 25.55
C ASP A 53 -14.31 -19.62 25.49
N GLU A 54 -13.94 -18.35 25.66
CA GLU A 54 -14.87 -17.23 25.60
C GLU A 54 -15.31 -16.94 24.16
N ILE A 55 -14.39 -17.06 23.20
CA ILE A 55 -14.73 -16.92 21.77
C ILE A 55 -15.62 -18.06 21.30
N ARG A 56 -15.36 -19.28 21.77
CA ARG A 56 -16.19 -20.45 21.52
C ARG A 56 -17.62 -20.28 22.04
N LYS A 57 -17.79 -19.78 23.28
CA LYS A 57 -19.10 -19.41 23.85
C LYS A 57 -19.83 -18.42 22.96
N LEU A 58 -19.13 -17.37 22.54
CA LEU A 58 -19.70 -16.30 21.72
C LEU A 58 -20.15 -16.80 20.34
N LEU A 59 -19.33 -17.64 19.69
CA LEU A 59 -19.69 -18.30 18.43
C LEU A 59 -20.92 -19.18 18.59
N ALA A 60 -20.98 -19.99 19.64
CA ALA A 60 -22.12 -20.86 19.89
C ALA A 60 -23.42 -20.07 20.09
N VAL A 61 -23.37 -18.93 20.80
CA VAL A 61 -24.51 -18.02 20.97
C VAL A 61 -24.95 -17.39 19.65
N ILE A 62 -24.01 -16.97 18.79
CA ILE A 62 -24.33 -16.41 17.46
C ILE A 62 -24.99 -17.46 16.56
N LEU A 63 -24.44 -18.67 16.53
CA LEU A 63 -25.01 -19.80 15.78
C LEU A 63 -26.40 -20.15 16.30
N ARG A 64 -26.58 -20.18 17.62
CA ARG A 64 -27.89 -20.44 18.22
C ARG A 64 -28.91 -19.35 17.85
N ALA A 65 -28.54 -18.08 17.94
CA ALA A 65 -29.41 -16.98 17.54
C ALA A 65 -29.83 -17.10 16.05
N PHE A 66 -28.93 -17.54 15.18
CA PHE A 66 -29.25 -17.79 13.78
C PHE A 66 -30.24 -18.95 13.62
N VAL A 67 -29.98 -20.10 14.25
CA VAL A 67 -30.87 -21.27 14.24
C VAL A 67 -32.25 -20.95 14.80
N ASP A 68 -32.32 -20.14 15.87
CA ASP A 68 -33.58 -19.67 16.45
C ASP A 68 -34.34 -18.75 15.48
N SER A 69 -33.62 -17.92 14.71
CA SER A 69 -34.22 -17.01 13.72
C SER A 69 -34.77 -17.69 12.45
N VAL A 70 -34.32 -18.91 12.16
CA VAL A 70 -34.74 -19.69 10.99
C VAL A 70 -35.96 -20.56 11.36
N ARG A 71 -37.00 -20.52 10.51
CA ARG A 71 -38.24 -21.27 10.69
C ARG A 71 -38.17 -22.63 9.98
N VAL A 72 -37.57 -23.60 10.64
CA VAL A 72 -37.41 -24.98 10.13
C VAL A 72 -37.84 -25.98 11.21
N PRO A 73 -38.53 -27.08 10.84
CA PRO A 73 -38.93 -28.14 11.78
C PRO A 73 -37.73 -28.83 12.44
N ASP A 74 -36.77 -29.31 11.65
CA ASP A 74 -35.59 -30.03 12.15
C ASP A 74 -34.42 -29.07 12.31
N LYS A 75 -34.09 -28.77 13.57
CA LYS A 75 -33.01 -27.87 13.97
C LYS A 75 -31.81 -28.66 14.48
N PRO A 76 -30.58 -28.16 14.29
CA PRO A 76 -29.39 -28.80 14.82
C PRO A 76 -29.45 -28.84 16.34
N THR A 77 -28.97 -29.92 16.93
CA THR A 77 -28.97 -30.11 18.38
C THR A 77 -27.96 -29.19 19.04
N VAL A 78 -28.03 -29.08 20.37
CA VAL A 78 -27.05 -28.29 21.14
C VAL A 78 -25.63 -28.80 20.89
N ALA A 79 -25.43 -30.13 20.89
CA ALA A 79 -24.13 -30.73 20.61
C ALA A 79 -23.61 -30.32 19.22
N ASP A 80 -24.47 -30.40 18.20
CA ASP A 80 -24.11 -30.01 16.83
C ASP A 80 -23.67 -28.54 16.74
N ILE A 81 -24.33 -27.64 17.48
CA ILE A 81 -23.96 -26.22 17.53
C ILE A 81 -22.61 -26.01 18.21
N LEU A 82 -22.32 -26.76 19.28
CA LEU A 82 -21.04 -26.68 19.98
C LEU A 82 -19.89 -27.19 19.12
N ASP A 83 -20.07 -28.35 18.48
CA ASP A 83 -19.09 -28.95 17.59
C ASP A 83 -18.83 -28.06 16.37
N LEU A 84 -19.88 -27.42 15.86
CA LEU A 84 -19.76 -26.44 14.78
C LEU A 84 -18.96 -25.20 15.25
N ALA A 85 -19.24 -24.67 16.44
CA ALA A 85 -18.49 -23.53 16.98
C ALA A 85 -16.99 -23.83 17.11
N ASP A 86 -16.65 -25.02 17.59
CA ASP A 86 -15.26 -25.51 17.68
C ASP A 86 -14.61 -25.61 16.30
N THR A 87 -15.33 -26.21 15.34
CA THR A 87 -14.86 -26.37 13.96
C THR A 87 -14.60 -25.03 13.29
N LEU A 88 -15.50 -24.05 13.47
CA LEU A 88 -15.37 -22.71 12.90
C LEU A 88 -14.19 -21.94 13.48
N LEU A 89 -13.96 -22.08 14.79
CA LEU A 89 -12.85 -21.41 15.46
C LEU A 89 -11.49 -21.87 14.92
N LEU A 90 -11.37 -23.17 14.64
CA LEU A 90 -10.15 -23.77 14.07
C LEU A 90 -10.00 -23.43 12.58
N THR A 91 -11.07 -23.58 11.80
CA THR A 91 -11.03 -23.47 10.34
C THR A 91 -10.91 -22.01 9.89
N TYR A 92 -11.69 -21.10 10.48
CA TYR A 92 -11.79 -19.70 10.09
C TYR A 92 -11.07 -18.78 11.08
N SER A 93 -9.97 -19.24 11.67
CA SER A 93 -9.17 -18.49 12.65
C SER A 93 -8.73 -17.10 12.17
N HIS A 94 -8.53 -16.94 10.86
CA HIS A 94 -8.08 -15.70 10.21
C HIS A 94 -9.21 -14.79 9.75
N ASP A 95 -10.46 -15.21 9.91
CA ASP A 95 -11.63 -14.39 9.66
C ASP A 95 -12.13 -13.73 10.94
N SER A 96 -12.99 -12.72 10.80
CA SER A 96 -13.54 -12.00 11.94
C SER A 96 -14.86 -12.61 12.40
N LEU A 97 -15.21 -12.38 13.66
CA LEU A 97 -16.55 -12.72 14.16
C LEU A 97 -17.66 -12.00 13.36
N ARG A 98 -17.37 -10.78 12.89
CA ARG A 98 -18.28 -10.00 12.04
C ARG A 98 -18.51 -10.66 10.68
N ASP A 99 -17.51 -11.33 10.12
CA ASP A 99 -17.68 -12.09 8.88
C ASP A 99 -18.72 -13.20 9.06
N ILE A 100 -18.64 -13.94 10.17
CA ILE A 100 -19.60 -15.02 10.47
C ILE A 100 -21.01 -14.45 10.64
N VAL A 101 -21.17 -13.36 11.40
CA VAL A 101 -22.47 -12.68 11.54
C VAL A 101 -23.00 -12.20 10.19
N LEU A 102 -22.15 -11.61 9.35
CA LEU A 102 -22.54 -11.11 8.04
C LEU A 102 -22.95 -12.24 7.09
N ALA A 103 -22.23 -13.35 7.09
CA ALA A 103 -22.55 -14.54 6.30
C ALA A 103 -23.93 -15.10 6.68
N LEU A 104 -24.20 -15.26 7.98
CA LEU A 104 -25.47 -15.75 8.49
C LEU A 104 -26.62 -14.77 8.20
N LYS A 105 -26.36 -13.46 8.32
CA LYS A 105 -27.32 -12.41 7.93
C LYS A 105 -27.66 -12.50 6.45
N GLN A 106 -26.65 -12.63 5.58
CA GLN A 106 -26.86 -12.77 4.13
C GLN A 106 -27.65 -14.03 3.81
N ALA A 107 -27.35 -15.16 4.45
CA ALA A 107 -28.13 -16.38 4.28
C ALA A 107 -29.62 -16.17 4.64
N ARG A 108 -29.92 -15.36 5.65
CA ARG A 108 -31.31 -15.04 5.99
C ARG A 108 -31.98 -14.09 5.01
N THR A 109 -31.27 -13.08 4.51
CA THR A 109 -31.87 -12.01 3.68
C THR A 109 -31.87 -12.29 2.19
N THR A 110 -30.97 -13.13 1.69
CA THR A 110 -30.72 -13.32 0.24
C THR A 110 -31.57 -14.45 -0.37
N GLY A 111 -32.60 -14.91 0.35
CA GLY A 111 -33.58 -15.86 -0.19
C GLY A 111 -33.16 -17.33 -0.15
N THR A 112 -32.17 -17.72 0.67
CA THR A 112 -31.89 -19.14 0.93
C THR A 112 -33.08 -19.76 1.65
N ILE A 113 -33.79 -20.64 0.95
CA ILE A 113 -34.97 -21.34 1.48
C ILE A 113 -34.48 -22.55 2.24
N PHE A 114 -34.73 -22.57 3.54
CA PHE A 114 -34.53 -23.74 4.38
C PHE A 114 -35.83 -24.53 4.39
N TYR A 115 -35.83 -25.72 3.78
CA TYR A 115 -37.06 -26.49 3.57
C TYR A 115 -37.50 -27.25 4.83
N GLN A 116 -36.77 -28.31 5.21
CA GLN A 116 -37.21 -29.26 6.25
C GLN A 116 -36.20 -29.44 7.38
N ALA A 117 -34.91 -29.39 7.07
CA ALA A 117 -33.83 -29.51 8.04
C ALA A 117 -32.77 -28.43 7.84
N LEU A 118 -32.16 -28.01 8.95
CA LEU A 118 -30.98 -27.14 8.97
C LEU A 118 -29.81 -27.94 9.53
N ASP A 119 -29.03 -28.56 8.66
CA ASP A 119 -27.89 -29.36 9.08
C ASP A 119 -26.63 -28.49 9.30
N PRO A 120 -25.71 -28.90 10.17
CA PRO A 120 -24.42 -28.22 10.34
C PRO A 120 -23.64 -28.06 9.03
N ALA A 121 -23.75 -29.05 8.13
CA ALA A 121 -23.16 -28.99 6.80
C ALA A 121 -23.73 -27.86 5.94
N THR A 122 -25.04 -27.59 6.05
CA THR A 122 -25.67 -26.45 5.37
C THR A 122 -25.13 -25.13 5.90
N ILE A 123 -25.02 -24.98 7.23
CA ILE A 123 -24.46 -23.76 7.84
C ILE A 123 -23.01 -23.54 7.38
N TYR A 124 -22.21 -24.61 7.36
CA TYR A 124 -20.84 -24.55 6.86
C TYR A 124 -20.77 -24.17 5.37
N GLY A 125 -21.68 -24.72 4.55
CA GLY A 125 -21.82 -24.35 3.13
C GLY A 125 -22.12 -22.87 2.94
N LEU A 126 -23.03 -22.30 3.74
CA LEU A 126 -23.35 -20.87 3.70
C LEU A 126 -22.14 -20.00 4.03
N LEU A 127 -21.39 -20.37 5.06
CA LEU A 127 -20.16 -19.67 5.46
C LEU A 127 -19.12 -19.74 4.36
N LYS A 128 -18.89 -20.94 3.79
CA LYS A 128 -17.95 -21.14 2.68
C LYS A 128 -18.31 -20.25 1.48
N THR A 129 -19.57 -20.24 1.05
CA THR A 129 -20.02 -19.38 -0.05
C THR A 129 -19.83 -17.89 0.24
N TYR A 130 -20.04 -17.45 1.48
CA TYR A 130 -19.74 -16.08 1.86
C TYR A 130 -18.23 -15.78 1.76
N PHE A 131 -17.37 -16.65 2.29
CA PHE A 131 -15.93 -16.44 2.27
C PHE A 131 -15.35 -16.45 0.85
N GLU A 132 -15.89 -17.27 -0.05
CA GLU A 132 -15.56 -17.24 -1.48
C GLU A 132 -15.93 -15.88 -2.11
N LYS A 133 -17.13 -15.37 -1.83
CA LYS A 133 -17.56 -14.04 -2.31
C LYS A 133 -16.69 -12.92 -1.74
N LYS A 134 -16.32 -13.01 -0.46
CA LYS A 134 -15.41 -12.06 0.19
C LYS A 134 -14.03 -12.08 -0.46
N ALA A 135 -13.50 -13.27 -0.75
CA ALA A 135 -12.21 -13.40 -1.43
C ALA A 135 -12.23 -12.73 -2.81
N GLN A 136 -13.28 -13.00 -3.61
CA GLN A 136 -13.47 -12.35 -4.92
C GLN A 136 -13.58 -10.83 -4.80
N TYR A 137 -14.32 -10.33 -3.82
CA TYR A 137 -14.47 -8.89 -3.57
C TYR A 137 -13.12 -8.23 -3.24
N LEU A 138 -12.34 -8.84 -2.35
CA LEU A 138 -11.01 -8.32 -1.96
C LEU A 138 -10.01 -8.40 -3.12
N GLU A 139 -10.10 -9.44 -3.95
CA GLU A 139 -9.29 -9.57 -5.16
C GLU A 139 -9.60 -8.45 -6.16
N GLN A 140 -10.89 -8.18 -6.42
CA GLN A 140 -11.32 -7.06 -7.27
C GLN A 140 -10.83 -5.72 -6.72
N GLN A 141 -10.97 -5.49 -5.41
CA GLN A 141 -10.49 -4.27 -4.77
C GLN A 141 -8.96 -4.09 -4.93
N HIS A 142 -8.20 -5.18 -4.81
CA HIS A 142 -6.75 -5.15 -5.01
C HIS A 142 -6.37 -4.88 -6.47
N LEU A 143 -7.08 -5.48 -7.43
CA LEU A 143 -6.89 -5.21 -8.86
C LEU A 143 -7.21 -3.75 -9.20
N ASP A 144 -8.28 -3.20 -8.66
CA ASP A 144 -8.66 -1.79 -8.83
C ASP A 144 -7.59 -0.85 -8.25
N GLN A 145 -7.07 -1.17 -7.06
CA GLN A 145 -5.99 -0.39 -6.45
C GLN A 145 -4.73 -0.41 -7.32
N LYS A 146 -4.37 -1.57 -7.87
CA LYS A 146 -3.24 -1.72 -8.79
C LYS A 146 -3.46 -0.97 -10.10
N ALA A 147 -4.67 -1.00 -10.66
CA ALA A 147 -5.01 -0.24 -11.86
C ALA A 147 -4.87 1.27 -11.62
N ARG A 148 -5.31 1.76 -10.45
CA ARG A 148 -5.18 3.17 -10.05
C ARG A 148 -3.72 3.59 -9.88
N SER A 149 -2.86 2.75 -9.26
CA SER A 149 -1.45 3.08 -9.10
C SER A 149 -0.73 3.16 -10.45
N THR A 150 -0.98 2.21 -11.36
CA THR A 150 -0.40 2.24 -12.71
C THR A 150 -0.90 3.44 -13.51
N ALA A 151 -2.18 3.82 -13.40
CA ALA A 151 -2.70 5.02 -14.05
C ALA A 151 -2.03 6.30 -13.51
N ALA A 152 -1.82 6.39 -12.19
CA ALA A 152 -1.12 7.52 -11.57
C ALA A 152 0.34 7.59 -12.03
N GLU A 153 1.06 6.47 -12.05
CA GLU A 153 2.44 6.39 -12.56
C GLU A 153 2.54 6.81 -14.02
N ASN A 154 1.64 6.31 -14.88
CA ASN A 154 1.61 6.70 -16.29
C ASN A 154 1.33 8.19 -16.47
N SER A 155 0.44 8.76 -15.65
CA SER A 155 0.16 10.20 -15.68
C SER A 155 1.38 11.02 -15.24
N ALA A 156 2.11 10.57 -14.21
CA ALA A 156 3.33 11.20 -13.73
C ALA A 156 4.47 11.10 -14.74
N LEU A 157 4.64 9.94 -15.39
CA LEU A 157 5.58 9.76 -16.50
C LEU A 157 5.26 10.68 -17.67
N THR A 158 3.98 10.81 -18.03
CA THR A 158 3.55 11.73 -19.09
C THR A 158 3.87 13.18 -18.74
N GLN A 159 3.60 13.60 -17.50
CA GLN A 159 3.95 14.94 -17.02
C GLN A 159 5.47 15.17 -17.02
N LEU A 160 6.26 14.18 -16.60
CA LEU A 160 7.72 14.24 -16.66
C LEU A 160 8.24 14.32 -18.09
N GLN A 161 7.66 13.56 -19.03
CA GLN A 161 8.03 13.64 -20.45
C GLN A 161 7.72 15.02 -21.04
N GLN A 162 6.60 15.64 -20.65
CA GLN A 162 6.25 17.01 -21.06
C GLN A 162 7.14 18.07 -20.42
N ALA A 163 7.54 17.88 -19.16
CA ALA A 163 8.40 18.81 -18.42
C ALA A 163 9.90 18.64 -18.74
N ALA A 164 10.33 17.43 -19.12
CA ALA A 164 11.71 17.08 -19.44
C ALA A 164 12.39 18.04 -20.44
N PRO A 165 11.79 18.42 -21.59
CA PRO A 165 12.42 19.36 -22.51
C PRO A 165 12.61 20.76 -21.89
N GLN A 166 11.69 21.20 -21.02
CA GLN A 166 11.80 22.49 -20.34
C GLN A 166 12.88 22.46 -19.25
N LEU A 167 12.98 21.35 -18.51
CA LEU A 167 14.02 21.14 -17.51
C LEU A 167 15.41 20.99 -18.16
N ALA A 168 15.53 20.23 -19.25
CA ALA A 168 16.78 20.09 -20.01
C ALA A 168 17.25 21.44 -20.58
N ALA A 169 16.32 22.25 -21.12
CA ALA A 169 16.62 23.63 -21.55
C ALA A 169 17.06 24.52 -20.39
N GLY A 170 16.59 24.27 -19.16
CA GLY A 170 17.04 24.95 -17.95
C GLY A 170 18.43 24.51 -17.47
N ILE A 171 18.75 23.22 -17.56
CA ILE A 171 20.05 22.65 -17.17
C ILE A 171 21.16 23.16 -18.09
N GLY A 172 20.93 23.22 -19.40
CA GLY A 172 21.88 23.81 -20.36
C GLY A 172 22.18 25.30 -20.09
N ARG A 173 21.40 25.98 -19.24
CA ARG A 173 21.58 27.37 -18.83
C ARG A 173 22.23 27.54 -17.45
N GLN A 174 22.60 26.44 -16.78
CA GLN A 174 23.29 26.50 -15.50
C GLN A 174 24.78 26.80 -15.69
N LEU A 175 25.20 27.92 -15.10
CA LEU A 175 26.61 28.31 -15.01
C LEU A 175 27.30 27.47 -13.93
N PRO A 176 28.51 26.93 -14.17
CA PRO A 176 29.26 26.19 -13.17
C PRO A 176 29.47 27.02 -11.90
N PRO A 177 29.19 26.49 -10.69
CA PRO A 177 29.28 27.25 -9.44
C PRO A 177 30.67 27.82 -9.15
N ASP A 178 31.72 27.21 -9.71
CA ASP A 178 33.11 27.62 -9.53
C ASP A 178 33.60 28.64 -10.58
N HIS A 179 32.68 29.24 -11.36
CA HIS A 179 33.06 30.21 -12.38
C HIS A 179 33.41 31.57 -11.73
N PRO A 180 34.58 32.17 -12.03
CA PRO A 180 35.04 33.39 -11.35
C PRO A 180 34.13 34.61 -11.57
N ASN A 181 33.42 34.67 -12.70
CA ASN A 181 32.47 35.74 -13.04
C ASN A 181 31.00 35.30 -12.93
N LEU A 182 30.70 34.29 -12.11
CA LEU A 182 29.37 33.70 -12.01
C LEU A 182 28.27 34.72 -11.67
N ASP A 183 28.50 35.62 -10.71
CA ASP A 183 27.50 36.62 -10.31
C ASP A 183 27.18 37.59 -11.44
N HIS A 184 28.20 38.04 -12.17
CA HIS A 184 28.04 38.92 -13.33
C HIS A 184 27.27 38.24 -14.46
N LEU A 185 27.58 36.98 -14.77
CA LEU A 185 26.88 36.22 -15.81
C LEU A 185 25.41 35.93 -15.41
N ARG A 186 25.14 35.65 -14.13
CA ARG A 186 23.77 35.50 -13.61
C ARG A 186 22.97 36.79 -13.69
N GLN A 187 23.57 37.92 -13.32
CA GLN A 187 22.93 39.24 -13.44
C GLN A 187 22.61 39.55 -14.91
N ARG A 188 23.53 39.27 -15.84
CA ARG A 188 23.31 39.46 -17.28
C ARG A 188 22.15 38.61 -17.80
N LEU A 189 22.09 37.32 -17.47
CA LEU A 189 20.97 36.45 -17.84
C LEU A 189 19.63 36.93 -17.26
N THR A 190 19.65 37.44 -16.02
CA THR A 190 18.48 38.02 -15.35
C THR A 190 17.98 39.27 -16.06
N LEU A 191 18.88 40.17 -16.46
CA LEU A 191 18.55 41.38 -17.20
C LEU A 191 17.99 41.06 -18.60
N ILE A 192 18.57 40.08 -19.31
CA ILE A 192 18.05 39.61 -20.60
C ILE A 192 16.62 39.09 -20.44
N LYS A 193 16.35 38.27 -19.40
CA LYS A 193 15.01 37.76 -19.10
C LYS A 193 14.01 38.88 -18.80
N GLN A 194 14.41 39.88 -18.03
CA GLN A 194 13.55 41.03 -17.72
C GLN A 194 13.26 41.89 -18.95
N LYS A 195 14.27 42.14 -19.80
CA LYS A 195 14.11 42.90 -21.04
C LYS A 195 13.20 42.18 -22.05
N ALA A 196 13.37 40.86 -22.22
CA ALA A 196 12.49 40.06 -23.05
C ALA A 196 11.03 40.06 -22.53
N LYS A 197 10.83 39.90 -21.22
CA LYS A 197 9.49 39.95 -20.60
C LYS A 197 8.79 41.30 -20.79
N ARG A 198 9.57 42.40 -20.89
CA ARG A 198 9.06 43.74 -21.14
C ARG A 198 8.90 44.07 -22.63
N GLY A 199 9.17 43.14 -23.54
CA GLY A 199 9.11 43.36 -24.99
C GLY A 199 10.20 44.28 -25.53
N LEU A 200 11.25 44.56 -24.75
CA LEU A 200 12.36 45.44 -25.14
C LEU A 200 13.41 44.72 -26.01
N LEU A 201 13.29 43.41 -26.13
CA LEU A 201 14.10 42.53 -26.99
C LEU A 201 13.13 41.61 -27.72
N THR A 202 13.39 41.35 -29.00
CA THR A 202 12.72 40.26 -29.70
C THR A 202 13.16 38.91 -29.11
N ASP A 203 12.34 37.87 -29.24
CA ASP A 203 12.68 36.54 -28.71
C ASP A 203 13.98 35.99 -29.31
N GLU A 204 14.23 36.28 -30.59
CA GLU A 204 15.47 35.92 -31.29
C GLU A 204 16.70 36.65 -30.74
N GLN A 205 16.59 37.97 -30.51
CA GLN A 205 17.69 38.75 -29.91
C GLN A 205 17.95 38.34 -28.46
N ALA A 206 16.90 38.05 -27.70
CA ALA A 206 17.04 37.55 -26.34
C ALA A 206 17.71 36.17 -26.31
N GLN A 207 17.48 35.34 -27.34
CA GLN A 207 18.11 34.04 -27.45
C GLN A 207 19.60 34.16 -27.85
N GLN A 208 19.93 34.99 -28.84
CA GLN A 208 21.32 35.28 -29.21
C GLN A 208 22.15 35.79 -28.01
N LEU A 209 21.63 36.75 -27.24
CA LEU A 209 22.31 37.29 -26.06
C LEU A 209 22.51 36.24 -24.96
N ARG A 210 21.60 35.27 -24.83
CA ARG A 210 21.75 34.14 -23.90
C ARG A 210 22.87 33.22 -24.38
N ASP A 211 22.89 32.90 -25.66
CA ASP A 211 23.86 31.99 -26.26
C ASP A 211 25.28 32.59 -26.19
N GLU A 212 25.43 33.90 -26.42
CA GLU A 212 26.68 34.63 -26.16
C GLU A 212 27.13 34.56 -24.70
N THR A 213 26.18 34.74 -23.77
CA THR A 213 26.49 34.69 -22.32
C THR A 213 26.89 33.28 -21.90
N GLN A 214 26.35 32.25 -22.53
CA GLN A 214 26.76 30.85 -22.33
C GLN A 214 28.11 30.55 -22.95
N ALA A 215 28.39 31.04 -24.16
CA ALA A 215 29.69 30.90 -24.80
C ALA A 215 30.79 31.54 -23.94
N ALA A 216 30.52 32.72 -23.36
CA ALA A 216 31.44 33.41 -22.44
C ALA A 216 31.66 32.65 -21.11
N ALA A 217 30.76 31.73 -20.74
CA ALA A 217 30.92 30.87 -19.58
C ALA A 217 31.74 29.61 -19.86
N ARG A 218 31.91 29.23 -21.14
CA ARG A 218 32.79 28.13 -21.53
C ARG A 218 34.23 28.61 -21.42
N ARG A 219 35.01 27.92 -20.60
CA ARG A 219 36.45 28.15 -20.48
C ARG A 219 37.15 27.35 -21.56
N ASP A 220 37.36 27.98 -22.72
CA ASP A 220 38.24 27.41 -23.72
C ASP A 220 39.70 27.68 -23.31
N PRO A 221 40.59 26.67 -23.37
CA PRO A 221 42.00 26.88 -23.10
C PRO A 221 42.56 27.88 -24.11
N ARG A 222 43.37 28.81 -23.60
CA ARG A 222 43.98 29.86 -24.41
C ARG A 222 44.90 29.21 -25.47
N PRO A 223 44.63 29.36 -26.77
CA PRO A 223 45.31 28.59 -27.82
C PRO A 223 46.80 28.96 -27.98
N ASP A 224 47.19 30.17 -27.58
CA ASP A 224 48.55 30.68 -27.58
C ASP A 224 49.31 30.41 -26.26
N TRP A 225 48.66 29.79 -25.27
CA TRP A 225 49.33 29.49 -24.00
C TRP A 225 50.18 28.22 -24.13
N GLN A 226 51.50 28.39 -24.02
CA GLN A 226 52.44 27.29 -23.81
C GLN A 226 53.02 27.38 -22.40
N PRO A 227 53.09 26.27 -21.66
CA PRO A 227 53.73 26.24 -20.34
C PRO A 227 55.23 26.54 -20.46
N SER A 228 55.78 27.25 -19.48
CA SER A 228 57.22 27.46 -19.39
C SER A 228 57.95 26.11 -19.23
N PRO A 229 59.24 26.00 -19.59
CA PRO A 229 59.98 24.74 -19.47
C PRO A 229 59.99 24.16 -18.05
N GLU A 230 60.01 25.02 -17.03
CA GLU A 230 59.91 24.62 -15.62
C GLU A 230 58.50 24.16 -15.25
N ALA A 231 57.46 24.87 -15.71
CA ALA A 231 56.07 24.47 -15.51
C ALA A 231 55.76 23.14 -16.20
N GLN A 232 56.31 22.91 -17.40
CA GLN A 232 56.15 21.64 -18.12
C GLN A 232 56.75 20.46 -17.35
N LYS A 233 57.90 20.65 -16.69
CA LYS A 233 58.50 19.61 -15.83
C LYS A 233 57.59 19.24 -14.67
N LEU A 234 57.00 20.24 -13.99
CA LEU A 234 56.06 20.03 -12.88
C LEU A 234 54.76 19.34 -13.35
N ILE A 235 54.23 19.76 -14.49
CA ILE A 235 53.05 19.15 -15.13
C ILE A 235 53.33 17.68 -15.45
N ASN A 236 54.45 17.38 -16.11
CA ASN A 236 54.86 16.00 -16.41
C ASN A 236 55.06 15.16 -15.15
N ALA A 237 55.62 15.73 -14.07
CA ALA A 237 55.79 15.04 -12.80
C ALA A 237 54.44 14.68 -12.16
N ARG A 238 53.47 15.60 -12.20
CA ARG A 238 52.09 15.36 -11.72
C ARG A 238 51.39 14.28 -12.55
N HIS A 239 51.46 14.33 -13.88
CA HIS A 239 50.87 13.30 -14.74
C HIS A 239 51.44 11.91 -14.45
N ARG A 240 52.77 11.78 -14.34
CA ARG A 240 53.40 10.49 -13.96
C ARG A 240 52.98 9.99 -12.57
N ALA A 241 52.60 10.87 -11.66
CA ALA A 241 52.11 10.48 -10.34
C ALA A 241 50.64 10.03 -10.40
N GLU A 242 49.80 10.71 -11.19
CA GLU A 242 48.42 10.30 -11.44
C GLU A 242 48.34 8.98 -12.22
N ASP A 243 49.16 8.81 -13.25
CA ASP A 243 49.23 7.56 -14.03
C ASP A 243 49.59 6.38 -13.14
N ARG A 244 50.56 6.55 -12.22
CA ARG A 244 50.92 5.53 -11.23
C ARG A 244 49.76 5.21 -10.30
N ARG A 245 49.09 6.23 -9.77
CA ARG A 245 47.92 6.07 -8.88
C ARG A 245 46.76 5.35 -9.58
N LEU A 246 46.50 5.68 -10.85
CA LEU A 246 45.47 5.01 -11.66
C LEU A 246 45.86 3.57 -11.97
N ALA A 247 47.12 3.32 -12.33
CA ALA A 247 47.63 1.96 -12.56
C ALA A 247 47.53 1.09 -11.30
N GLU A 248 47.75 1.64 -10.11
CA GLU A 248 47.55 0.95 -8.83
C GLU A 248 46.06 0.69 -8.55
N LYS A 249 45.19 1.69 -8.77
CA LYS A 249 43.74 1.58 -8.54
C LYS A 249 43.07 0.54 -9.45
N TYR A 250 43.51 0.45 -10.70
CA TYR A 250 42.98 -0.49 -11.70
C TYR A 250 43.87 -1.72 -11.89
N ARG A 251 44.84 -1.95 -11.01
CA ARG A 251 45.60 -3.19 -11.00
C ARG A 251 44.62 -4.33 -10.69
N PRO A 252 44.39 -5.29 -11.61
CA PRO A 252 43.55 -6.43 -11.29
C PRO A 252 44.17 -7.14 -10.09
N ASN A 253 43.37 -7.43 -9.05
CA ASN A 253 43.79 -8.24 -7.91
C ASN A 253 44.18 -9.64 -8.42
N SER A 254 45.43 -9.80 -8.87
CA SER A 254 46.04 -11.09 -9.16
C SER A 254 46.53 -11.68 -7.84
N ALA A 255 45.60 -12.03 -6.97
CA ALA A 255 45.79 -12.85 -5.78
C ALA A 255 44.43 -13.41 -5.34
N ALA A 256 43.93 -14.37 -6.13
CA ALA A 256 43.12 -15.48 -5.68
C ALA A 256 43.94 -16.74 -5.95
#